data_AF-A0A855S9P0-F1
#
_entry.id   AF-A0A855S9P0-F1
#
_cell.length_a   1.000
_cell.length_b   1.000
_cell.length_c   1.000
_cell.angle_alpha   90.00
_cell.angle_beta   90.00
_cell.angle_gamma   90.00
#
_symmetry.space_group_name_H-M   'P 1'
#
loop_
_entity.id
_entity.type
_entity.pdbx_description
1 polymer ?
#
loop_
_entity_poly.entity_id
_entity_poly.type
_entity_poly.pdbx_seq_one_letter_code
_entity_poly.pdbx_strand_id
1 'polypeptide(L)'
;AETVTEMNGDKVNFEDASVESLMTIQENWKLTPGDKWHGFDEIDNDWCMLDPIKVSLLTPGLDDNGNFLETGVPAALVTAYLGRFGIVPTRTTDFQVMFLFSMGITKGKRDTLINTLLSFKRHYDANADIETLLPELVASAPEVYKGLGLKDLGNKMFEYLVRHNPSQVLNHAYSSLPV
;
A
#
# COMPACT_ATOMS: atom_id res chain seq x y z
N ALA A 1 -5.60 1.51 -16.64
CA ALA A 1 -5.90 0.25 -15.94
C ALA A 1 -5.02 -0.81 -16.57
N GLU A 2 -4.34 -1.61 -15.75
CA GLU A 2 -3.58 -2.75 -16.25
C GLU A 2 -4.54 -3.77 -16.85
N THR A 3 -4.32 -4.10 -18.12
CA THR A 3 -5.11 -5.11 -18.81
C THR A 3 -4.43 -6.46 -18.67
N VAL A 4 -5.19 -7.48 -18.28
CA VAL A 4 -4.74 -8.87 -18.20
C VAL A 4 -5.38 -9.71 -19.29
N THR A 5 -4.86 -10.93 -19.47
CA THR A 5 -5.33 -11.91 -20.45
C THR A 5 -6.32 -12.87 -19.82
N GLU A 6 -7.46 -13.07 -20.47
CA GLU A 6 -8.45 -14.10 -20.12
C GLU A 6 -8.12 -15.46 -20.74
N MET A 7 -8.76 -16.53 -20.24
CA MET A 7 -8.62 -17.89 -20.78
C MET A 7 -8.94 -17.99 -22.28
N ASN A 8 -9.84 -17.14 -22.78
CA ASN A 8 -10.21 -17.09 -24.19
C ASN A 8 -9.24 -16.23 -25.05
N GLY A 9 -8.24 -15.62 -24.44
CA GLY A 9 -7.25 -14.74 -25.07
C GLY A 9 -7.62 -13.25 -25.08
N ASP A 10 -8.82 -12.87 -24.63
CA ASP A 10 -9.25 -11.48 -24.60
C ASP A 10 -8.47 -10.66 -23.56
N LYS A 11 -8.37 -9.35 -23.80
CA LYS A 11 -7.80 -8.39 -22.85
C LYS A 11 -8.91 -7.70 -22.07
N VAL A 12 -8.84 -7.77 -20.74
CA VAL A 12 -9.81 -7.17 -19.81
C VAL A 12 -9.07 -6.41 -18.71
N ASN A 13 -9.75 -5.50 -18.00
CA ASN A 13 -9.13 -4.87 -16.82
C ASN A 13 -8.89 -5.93 -15.72
N PHE A 14 -7.88 -5.72 -14.90
CA PHE A 14 -7.53 -6.64 -13.81
C PHE A 14 -8.72 -6.98 -12.90
N GLU A 15 -9.53 -5.98 -12.54
CA GLU A 15 -10.70 -6.15 -11.66
C GLU A 15 -11.87 -6.90 -12.31
N ASP A 16 -11.92 -6.93 -13.64
CA ASP A 16 -12.97 -7.60 -14.43
C ASP A 16 -12.58 -9.03 -14.80
N ALA A 17 -11.31 -9.40 -14.60
CA ALA A 17 -10.78 -10.69 -14.98
C ALA A 17 -11.30 -11.84 -14.10
N SER A 18 -11.48 -13.01 -14.73
CA SER A 18 -11.86 -14.23 -14.04
C SER A 18 -10.74 -14.68 -13.10
N VAL A 19 -11.15 -15.20 -11.93
CA VAL A 19 -10.21 -15.73 -10.93
C VAL A 19 -9.37 -16.87 -11.52
N GLU A 20 -9.94 -17.69 -12.40
CA GLU A 20 -9.24 -18.79 -13.05
C GLU A 20 -8.08 -18.30 -13.93
N SER A 21 -8.31 -17.27 -14.75
CA SER A 21 -7.27 -16.65 -15.57
C SER A 21 -6.14 -16.07 -14.71
N LEU A 22 -6.48 -15.34 -13.65
CA LEU A 22 -5.48 -14.79 -12.74
C LEU A 22 -4.70 -15.88 -11.98
N MET A 23 -5.32 -17.03 -11.71
CA MET A 23 -4.66 -18.14 -11.01
C MET A 23 -3.76 -19.00 -11.90
N THR A 24 -3.99 -19.04 -13.21
CA THR A 24 -3.38 -20.05 -14.10
C THR A 24 -2.51 -19.45 -15.21
N ILE A 25 -2.76 -18.21 -15.61
CA ILE A 25 -1.99 -17.54 -16.68
C ILE A 25 -0.86 -16.73 -16.04
N GLN A 26 0.38 -17.20 -16.23
CA GLN A 26 1.58 -16.58 -15.65
C GLN A 26 1.85 -15.18 -16.21
N GLU A 27 1.54 -14.96 -17.48
CA GLU A 27 1.74 -13.70 -18.20
C GLU A 27 1.05 -12.51 -17.52
N ASN A 28 -0.05 -12.76 -16.79
CA ASN A 28 -0.77 -11.73 -16.04
C ASN A 28 0.02 -11.17 -14.84
N TRP A 29 1.15 -11.79 -14.49
CA TRP A 29 1.99 -11.41 -13.36
C TRP A 29 3.43 -11.08 -13.76
N LYS A 30 3.80 -11.22 -15.03
CA LYS A 30 5.13 -10.85 -15.52
C LYS A 30 5.29 -9.34 -15.55
N LEU A 31 6.49 -8.86 -15.24
CA LEU A 31 6.84 -7.45 -15.37
C LEU A 31 7.29 -7.22 -16.81
N THR A 32 6.38 -6.75 -17.67
CA THR A 32 6.63 -6.57 -19.10
C THR A 32 7.28 -5.22 -19.35
N PRO A 33 8.36 -5.13 -20.16
CA PRO A 33 8.99 -3.85 -20.47
C PRO A 33 7.98 -2.84 -21.05
N GLY A 34 7.95 -1.64 -20.47
CA GLY A 34 7.03 -0.55 -20.85
C GLY A 34 5.73 -0.50 -20.05
N ASP A 35 5.41 -1.53 -19.26
CA ASP A 35 4.31 -1.45 -18.30
C ASP A 35 4.67 -0.49 -17.17
N LYS A 36 3.75 0.43 -16.83
CA LYS A 36 4.04 1.49 -15.84
C LYS A 36 3.80 1.06 -14.40
N TRP A 37 2.96 0.07 -14.18
CA TRP A 37 2.45 -0.29 -12.86
C TRP A 37 3.51 -0.79 -11.88
N HIS A 38 4.53 -1.47 -12.41
CA HIS A 38 5.61 -2.02 -11.60
C HIS A 38 6.71 -0.99 -11.29
N GLY A 39 6.73 0.17 -11.97
CA GLY A 39 7.65 1.27 -11.69
C GLY A 39 9.14 0.99 -11.97
N PHE A 40 9.45 0.07 -12.89
CA PHE A 40 10.82 -0.24 -13.30
C PHE A 40 11.03 0.22 -14.75
N ASP A 41 11.94 1.17 -14.97
CA ASP A 41 12.15 1.77 -16.30
C ASP A 41 12.89 0.82 -17.26
N GLU A 42 13.96 0.18 -16.79
CA GLU A 42 14.85 -0.66 -17.60
C GLU A 42 14.81 -2.11 -17.10
N ILE A 43 13.69 -2.79 -17.36
CA ILE A 43 13.54 -4.22 -17.08
C ILE A 43 13.66 -5.04 -18.36
N ASP A 44 14.40 -6.14 -18.29
CA ASP A 44 14.47 -7.11 -19.38
C ASP A 44 13.17 -7.90 -19.52
N ASN A 45 12.80 -8.24 -20.76
CA ASN A 45 11.65 -9.09 -20.99
C ASN A 45 11.86 -10.49 -20.41
N ASP A 46 10.79 -11.09 -19.88
CA ASP A 46 10.80 -12.42 -19.28
C ASP A 46 11.81 -12.61 -18.14
N TRP A 47 12.15 -11.52 -17.43
CA TRP A 47 13.16 -11.54 -16.38
C TRP A 47 12.60 -11.85 -15.00
N CYS A 48 11.47 -11.25 -14.64
CA CYS A 48 10.83 -11.48 -13.35
C CYS A 48 9.31 -11.34 -13.39
N MET A 49 8.67 -11.78 -12.32
CA MET A 49 7.23 -11.73 -12.12
C MET A 49 6.89 -11.32 -10.69
N LEU A 50 5.71 -10.74 -10.50
CA LEU A 50 5.11 -10.52 -9.20
C LEU A 50 4.57 -11.84 -8.64
N ASP A 51 4.87 -12.12 -7.39
CA ASP A 51 4.27 -13.26 -6.69
C ASP A 51 2.84 -12.90 -6.23
N PRO A 52 1.79 -13.58 -6.73
CA PRO A 52 0.39 -13.26 -6.41
C PRO A 52 0.06 -13.37 -4.91
N ILE A 53 0.82 -14.15 -4.12
CA ILE A 53 0.55 -14.31 -2.68
C ILE A 53 1.17 -13.19 -1.82
N LYS A 54 2.04 -12.35 -2.40
CA LYS A 54 2.66 -11.20 -1.72
C LYS A 54 1.90 -9.92 -2.05
N VAL A 55 0.70 -9.79 -1.48
CA VAL A 55 -0.21 -8.69 -1.80
C VAL A 55 0.26 -7.40 -1.15
N SER A 56 0.60 -6.42 -1.97
CA SER A 56 0.97 -5.07 -1.55
C SER A 56 -0.15 -4.10 -1.84
N LEU A 57 -0.65 -3.41 -0.82
CA LEU A 57 -1.59 -2.31 -0.95
C LEU A 57 -0.83 -0.99 -1.02
N LEU A 58 -1.17 -0.15 -1.99
CA LEU A 58 -0.64 1.19 -2.11
C LEU A 58 -1.59 2.18 -1.45
N THR A 59 -1.03 3.09 -0.65
CA THR A 59 -1.77 4.23 -0.10
C THR A 59 -1.51 5.46 -0.96
N PRO A 60 -2.49 6.37 -1.10
CA PRO A 60 -2.32 7.56 -1.93
C PRO A 60 -1.21 8.45 -1.37
N GLY A 61 -0.43 9.06 -2.25
CA GLY A 61 0.59 10.04 -1.87
C GLY A 61 1.67 10.26 -2.92
N LEU A 62 1.84 9.33 -3.86
CA LEU A 62 2.69 9.46 -5.03
C LEU A 62 1.86 9.30 -6.32
N ASP A 63 2.27 9.99 -7.39
CA ASP A 63 1.79 9.75 -8.76
C ASP A 63 2.54 8.61 -9.45
N ASP A 64 2.13 8.26 -10.67
CA ASP A 64 2.75 7.20 -11.47
C ASP A 64 4.23 7.47 -11.84
N ASN A 65 4.71 8.70 -11.67
CA ASN A 65 6.10 9.10 -11.91
C ASN A 65 6.92 9.22 -10.62
N GLY A 66 6.34 8.86 -9.47
CA GLY A 66 6.99 8.95 -8.16
C GLY A 66 7.04 10.36 -7.55
N ASN A 67 6.28 11.33 -8.08
CA ASN A 67 6.15 12.66 -7.48
C ASN A 67 5.09 12.66 -6.38
N PHE A 68 5.28 13.49 -5.35
CA PHE A 68 4.27 13.68 -4.32
C PHE A 68 2.99 14.32 -4.87
N LEU A 69 1.85 13.77 -4.46
CA LEU A 69 0.53 14.36 -4.69
C LEU A 69 0.29 15.54 -3.73
N GLU A 70 -0.78 16.32 -3.98
CA GLU A 70 -1.20 17.40 -3.07
C GLU A 70 -1.63 16.87 -1.70
N THR A 71 -2.22 15.68 -1.68
CA THR A 71 -2.63 15.01 -0.44
C THR A 71 -2.21 13.54 -0.45
N GLY A 72 -2.01 12.97 0.73
CA GLY A 72 -1.62 11.57 0.87
C GLY A 72 -2.04 10.98 2.20
N VAL A 73 -1.95 9.66 2.28
CA VAL A 73 -2.23 8.85 3.46
C VAL A 73 -0.99 8.00 3.73
N PRO A 74 -0.18 8.33 4.75
CA PRO A 74 1.01 7.56 5.08
C PRO A 74 0.65 6.13 5.53
N ALA A 75 1.33 5.13 4.97
CA ALA A 75 1.07 3.71 5.24
C ALA A 75 1.35 3.31 6.71
N ALA A 76 2.23 4.05 7.40
CA ALA A 76 2.45 3.92 8.84
C ALA A 76 1.15 4.17 9.65
N LEU A 77 0.33 5.14 9.23
CA LEU A 77 -0.93 5.43 9.91
C LEU A 77 -1.97 4.32 9.70
N VAL A 78 -2.05 3.79 8.46
CA VAL A 78 -2.88 2.63 8.14
C VAL A 78 -2.48 1.43 8.99
N THR A 79 -1.18 1.19 9.12
CA THR A 79 -0.63 0.09 9.93
C THR A 79 -0.97 0.23 11.41
N ALA A 80 -0.82 1.41 11.98
CA ALA A 80 -1.19 1.68 13.37
C ALA A 80 -2.68 1.40 13.63
N TYR A 81 -3.55 1.79 12.70
CA TYR A 81 -4.98 1.51 12.79
C TYR A 81 -5.28 0.01 12.69
N LEU A 82 -4.71 -0.69 11.71
CA LEU A 82 -4.87 -2.15 11.54
C LEU A 82 -4.44 -2.94 12.78
N GLY A 83 -3.35 -2.51 13.43
CA GLY A 83 -2.82 -3.15 14.64
C GLY A 83 -3.85 -3.24 15.77
N ARG A 84 -4.77 -2.26 15.88
CA ARG A 84 -5.85 -2.28 16.89
C ARG A 84 -6.86 -3.40 16.70
N PHE A 85 -6.98 -3.91 15.49
CA PHE A 85 -7.86 -5.02 15.15
C PHE A 85 -7.07 -6.34 15.10
N GLY A 86 -5.84 -6.37 15.62
CA GLY A 86 -4.97 -7.55 15.62
C GLY A 86 -4.43 -7.91 14.24
N ILE A 87 -4.45 -6.97 13.29
CA ILE A 87 -3.95 -7.19 11.93
C ILE A 87 -2.55 -6.59 11.83
N VAL A 88 -1.56 -7.44 11.65
CA VAL A 88 -0.15 -7.04 11.54
C VAL A 88 0.32 -7.30 10.09
N PRO A 89 0.56 -6.24 9.30
CA PRO A 89 1.18 -6.37 7.98
C PRO A 89 2.58 -6.98 8.07
N THR A 90 3.01 -7.64 6.99
CA THR A 90 4.36 -8.22 6.89
C THR A 90 5.43 -7.14 6.69
N ARG A 91 5.10 -6.10 5.93
CA ARG A 91 5.98 -4.96 5.67
C ARG A 91 5.16 -3.69 5.49
N THR A 92 5.66 -2.59 6.04
CA THR A 92 5.13 -1.24 5.83
C THR A 92 6.28 -0.33 5.42
N THR A 93 6.08 0.47 4.36
CA THR A 93 6.99 1.55 3.93
C THR A 93 6.25 2.89 4.01
N ASP A 94 6.67 3.90 3.24
CA ASP A 94 6.01 5.22 3.23
C ASP A 94 4.56 5.14 2.69
N PHE A 95 4.37 4.42 1.57
CA PHE A 95 3.08 4.31 0.87
C PHE A 95 2.67 2.86 0.52
N GLN A 96 3.36 1.85 1.07
CA GLN A 96 3.05 0.44 0.82
C GLN A 96 2.75 -0.28 2.14
N VAL A 97 1.68 -1.08 2.15
CA VAL A 97 1.36 -2.04 3.23
C VAL A 97 1.22 -3.44 2.62
N MET A 98 2.11 -4.36 2.97
CA MET A 98 2.16 -5.70 2.38
C MET A 98 1.65 -6.78 3.35
N PHE A 99 0.86 -7.71 2.80
CA PHE A 99 0.34 -8.89 3.49
C PHE A 99 0.80 -10.16 2.78
N LEU A 100 1.33 -11.10 3.56
CA LEU A 100 1.65 -12.43 3.05
C LEU A 100 0.43 -13.35 3.16
N PHE A 101 -0.05 -13.85 2.03
CA PHE A 101 -1.08 -14.88 1.99
C PHE A 101 -0.43 -16.26 1.99
N SER A 102 -0.95 -17.15 2.84
CA SER A 102 -0.48 -18.54 2.94
C SER A 102 -1.68 -19.48 3.03
N MET A 103 -1.41 -20.79 2.96
CA MET A 103 -2.45 -21.82 3.12
C MET A 103 -3.23 -21.73 4.45
N GLY A 104 -2.68 -21.05 5.46
CA GLY A 104 -3.34 -20.83 6.77
C GLY A 104 -4.30 -19.63 6.81
N ILE A 105 -4.46 -18.90 5.70
CA ILE A 105 -5.41 -17.80 5.58
C ILE A 105 -6.77 -18.33 5.17
N THR A 106 -7.80 -17.99 5.95
CA THR A 106 -9.19 -18.34 5.67
C THR A 106 -9.92 -17.16 5.04
N LYS A 107 -11.05 -17.43 4.36
CA LYS A 107 -11.93 -16.38 3.81
C LYS A 107 -12.29 -15.31 4.85
N GLY A 108 -12.65 -15.74 6.07
CA GLY A 108 -12.98 -14.82 7.15
C GLY A 108 -11.85 -13.86 7.54
N LYS A 109 -10.57 -14.28 7.46
CA LYS A 109 -9.44 -13.38 7.72
C LYS A 109 -9.32 -12.30 6.64
N ARG A 110 -9.52 -12.66 5.37
CA ARG A 110 -9.53 -11.70 4.24
C ARG A 110 -10.66 -10.68 4.40
N ASP A 111 -11.86 -11.14 4.72
CA ASP A 111 -13.03 -10.25 4.87
C ASP A 111 -12.83 -9.25 6.03
N THR A 112 -12.24 -9.71 7.14
CA THR A 112 -11.86 -8.83 8.26
C THR A 112 -10.86 -7.76 7.83
N LEU A 113 -9.85 -8.09 7.02
CA LEU A 113 -8.91 -7.11 6.49
C LEU A 113 -9.62 -6.03 5.65
N ILE A 114 -10.44 -6.45 4.68
CA ILE A 114 -11.18 -5.52 3.80
C ILE A 114 -12.10 -4.62 4.63
N ASN A 115 -12.86 -5.19 5.56
CA ASN A 115 -13.77 -4.42 6.43
C ASN A 115 -13.01 -3.42 7.32
N THR A 116 -11.81 -3.78 7.78
CA THR A 116 -10.98 -2.90 8.60
C THR A 116 -10.42 -1.74 7.77
N LEU A 117 -9.98 -1.99 6.53
CA LEU A 117 -9.54 -0.95 5.60
C LEU A 117 -10.68 0.02 5.22
N LEU A 118 -11.88 -0.51 4.96
CA LEU A 118 -13.06 0.34 4.70
C LEU A 118 -13.43 1.18 5.94
N SER A 119 -13.28 0.61 7.14
CA SER A 119 -13.50 1.36 8.39
C SER A 119 -12.46 2.45 8.60
N PHE A 120 -11.18 2.15 8.33
CA PHE A 120 -10.11 3.15 8.33
C PHE A 120 -10.47 4.31 7.39
N LYS A 121 -10.86 4.01 6.14
CA LYS A 121 -11.24 5.04 5.16
C LYS A 121 -12.37 5.94 5.66
N ARG A 122 -13.44 5.35 6.22
CA ARG A 122 -14.56 6.13 6.80
C ARG A 122 -14.11 7.04 7.95
N HIS A 123 -13.29 6.51 8.86
CA HIS A 123 -12.76 7.29 9.97
C HIS A 123 -11.81 8.40 9.52
N TYR A 124 -10.99 8.13 8.51
CA TYR A 124 -10.10 9.11 7.91
C TYR A 124 -10.88 10.23 7.24
N ASP A 125 -11.88 9.88 6.42
CA ASP A 125 -12.74 10.86 5.74
C ASP A 125 -13.52 11.75 6.72
N ALA A 126 -13.99 11.17 7.84
CA ALA A 126 -14.68 11.89 8.90
C ALA A 126 -13.74 12.68 9.83
N ASN A 127 -12.42 12.61 9.63
CA ASN A 127 -11.40 13.13 10.55
C ASN A 127 -11.68 12.72 12.01
N ALA A 128 -12.02 11.45 12.22
CA ALA A 128 -12.42 10.93 13.52
C ALA A 128 -11.29 11.08 14.55
N ASP A 129 -11.66 11.36 15.79
CA ASP A 129 -10.75 11.62 16.90
C ASP A 129 -9.78 10.46 17.17
N ILE A 130 -8.47 10.74 17.20
CA ILE A 130 -7.45 9.72 17.43
C ILE A 130 -7.38 9.28 18.88
N GLU A 131 -7.93 10.02 19.85
CA GLU A 131 -8.02 9.55 21.24
C GLU A 131 -8.96 8.35 21.34
N THR A 132 -10.06 8.36 20.58
CA THR A 132 -10.96 7.21 20.45
C THR A 132 -10.33 6.08 19.64
N LEU A 133 -9.72 6.42 18.49
CA LEU A 133 -9.26 5.43 17.52
C LEU A 133 -7.88 4.85 17.82
N LEU A 134 -6.97 5.57 18.48
CA LEU A 134 -5.59 5.20 18.78
C LEU A 134 -5.19 5.68 20.20
N PRO A 135 -5.90 5.26 21.27
CA PRO A 135 -5.70 5.75 22.64
C PRO A 135 -4.29 5.47 23.17
N GLU A 136 -3.68 4.34 22.81
CA GLU A 136 -2.32 4.01 23.21
C GLU A 136 -1.29 4.96 22.58
N LEU A 137 -1.51 5.38 21.33
CA LEU A 137 -0.68 6.39 20.67
C LEU A 137 -0.83 7.74 21.38
N VAL A 138 -2.07 8.15 21.68
CA VAL A 138 -2.31 9.40 22.41
C VAL A 138 -1.68 9.36 23.80
N ALA A 139 -1.80 8.25 24.52
CA ALA A 139 -1.19 8.08 25.84
C ALA A 139 0.35 8.15 25.82
N SER A 140 0.99 7.78 24.71
CA SER A 140 2.45 7.80 24.57
C SER A 140 3.05 9.21 24.49
N ALA A 141 2.30 10.16 23.92
CA ALA A 141 2.71 11.56 23.81
C ALA A 141 1.47 12.47 23.73
N PRO A 142 0.75 12.68 24.85
CA PRO A 142 -0.51 13.43 24.84
C PRO A 142 -0.35 14.87 24.33
N GLU A 143 0.78 15.51 24.60
CA GLU A 143 1.10 16.86 24.12
C GLU A 143 1.22 16.97 22.59
N VAL A 144 1.47 15.85 21.90
CA VAL A 144 1.59 15.80 20.44
C VAL A 144 0.25 15.45 19.80
N TYR A 145 -0.48 14.49 20.39
CA TYR A 145 -1.59 13.81 19.74
C TYR A 145 -2.99 14.21 20.25
N LYS A 146 -3.10 14.78 21.45
CA LYS A 146 -4.42 15.09 22.03
C LYS A 146 -5.17 16.11 21.19
N GLY A 147 -6.44 15.82 20.91
CA GLY A 147 -7.34 16.70 20.14
C GLY A 147 -7.11 16.69 18.63
N LEU A 148 -6.25 15.81 18.10
CA LEU A 148 -6.12 15.62 16.65
C LEU A 148 -7.17 14.65 16.11
N GLY A 149 -7.64 14.89 14.89
CA GLY A 149 -8.33 13.87 14.12
C GLY A 149 -7.36 13.00 13.30
N LEU A 150 -7.86 11.86 12.82
CA LEU A 150 -7.06 10.88 12.09
C LEU A 150 -6.50 11.46 10.78
N LYS A 151 -7.26 12.34 10.10
CA LYS A 151 -6.81 13.03 8.89
C LYS A 151 -5.80 14.12 9.20
N ASP A 152 -5.95 14.82 10.33
CA ASP A 152 -4.97 15.83 10.75
C ASP A 152 -3.59 15.19 10.99
N LEU A 153 -3.56 14.03 11.65
CA LEU A 153 -2.33 13.27 11.84
C LEU A 153 -1.76 12.78 10.50
N GLY A 154 -2.60 12.25 9.61
CA GLY A 154 -2.19 11.84 8.26
C GLY A 154 -1.57 12.99 7.46
N ASN A 155 -2.18 14.17 7.50
CA ASN A 155 -1.66 15.37 6.84
C ASN A 155 -0.31 15.80 7.43
N LYS A 156 -0.18 15.86 8.76
CA LYS A 156 1.10 16.19 9.43
C LYS A 156 2.23 15.24 9.01
N MET A 157 1.94 13.94 8.96
CA MET A 157 2.90 12.93 8.54
C MET A 157 3.24 13.06 7.04
N PHE A 158 2.24 13.34 6.19
CA PHE A 158 2.46 13.52 4.75
C PHE A 158 3.29 14.79 4.46
N GLU A 159 3.02 15.91 5.13
CA GLU A 159 3.81 17.13 5.04
C GLU A 159 5.29 16.89 5.38
N TYR A 160 5.55 16.05 6.39
CA TYR A 160 6.91 15.64 6.75
C TYR A 160 7.59 14.87 5.61
N LEU A 161 6.89 13.88 5.02
CA LEU A 161 7.41 13.11 3.88
C LEU A 161 7.72 14.01 2.68
N VAL A 162 6.81 14.93 2.33
CA VAL A 162 7.01 15.89 1.23
C VAL A 162 8.21 16.79 1.51
N ARG A 163 8.34 17.32 2.73
CA ARG A 163 9.41 18.24 3.10
C ARG A 163 10.80 17.60 3.10
N HIS A 164 10.90 16.32 3.46
CA HIS A 164 12.19 15.66 3.66
C HIS A 164 12.54 14.66 2.56
N ASN A 165 11.57 14.28 1.74
CA ASN A 165 11.70 13.37 0.60
C ASN A 165 12.64 12.17 0.89
N PRO A 166 12.29 11.32 1.88
CA PRO A 166 13.14 10.19 2.26
C PRO A 166 13.37 9.22 1.10
N SER A 167 12.44 9.13 0.14
CA SER A 167 12.56 8.29 -1.05
C SER A 167 13.74 8.71 -1.94
N GLN A 168 13.99 10.02 -2.10
CA GLN A 168 15.16 10.50 -2.83
C GLN A 168 16.47 10.13 -2.12
N VAL A 169 16.51 10.25 -0.80
CA VAL A 169 17.68 9.89 0.01
C VAL A 169 17.94 8.38 -0.07
N LEU A 170 16.89 7.57 -0.03
CA LEU A 170 16.95 6.13 -0.20
C LEU A 170 17.57 5.77 -1.57
N ASN A 171 17.06 6.36 -2.66
CA ASN A 171 17.60 6.12 -4.00
C ASN A 171 19.08 6.49 -4.09
N HIS A 172 19.47 7.64 -3.51
CA HIS A 172 20.87 8.05 -3.50
C HIS A 172 21.75 7.05 -2.73
N ALA A 173 21.32 6.61 -1.54
CA ALA A 173 22.08 5.68 -0.71
C ALA A 173 22.29 4.31 -1.36
N TYR A 174 21.38 3.87 -2.24
CA TYR A 174 21.47 2.57 -2.95
C TYR A 174 21.98 2.68 -4.39
N SER A 175 22.26 3.89 -4.89
CA SER A 175 22.76 4.11 -6.26
C SER A 175 24.22 3.69 -6.46
N SER A 176 25.01 3.63 -5.39
CA SER A 176 26.42 3.26 -5.42
C SER A 176 26.78 2.39 -4.22
N LEU A 177 27.70 1.45 -4.41
CA LEU A 177 28.24 0.65 -3.31
C LEU A 177 29.08 1.52 -2.37
N PRO A 178 29.02 1.30 -1.04
CA PRO A 178 29.96 1.90 -0.11
C PRO A 178 31.40 1.55 -0.49
N VAL A 179 32.29 2.53 -0.40
CA VAL A 179 33.74 2.38 -0.61
C VAL A 179 34.43 2.03 0.70
#